data_AF-A0A7Y3CCH0-F1
#
_entry.id   AF-A0A7Y3CCH0-F1
#
_cell.length_a   1.000
_cell.length_b   1.000
_cell.length_c   1.000
_cell.angle_alpha   90.00
_cell.angle_beta   90.00
_cell.angle_gamma   90.00
#
_symmetry.space_group_name_H-M   'P 1'
#
loop_
_entity.id
_entity.type
_entity.pdbx_description
1 polymer ?
#
loop_
_entity_poly.entity_id
_entity_poly.type
_entity_poly.pdbx_seq_one_letter_code
_entity_poly.pdbx_strand_id
1 'polypeptide(L)'
;MLKRILFLSFFTLAFGTVFAQNINGFSAENVSDQLDLEAQFEARLSAENLDTWMQRLAAEPHWVGTEYGKENAEWMAEQFKSWGYNTKIETYHILFPYPK
;
A
#
# COMPACT_ATOMS: atom_id res chain seq x y z
N MET A 1 -10.41 22.62 -51.17
CA MET A 1 -9.57 21.71 -50.34
C MET A 1 -8.85 22.40 -49.17
N LEU A 2 -9.08 23.70 -48.90
CA LEU A 2 -8.40 24.44 -47.81
C LEU A 2 -9.25 24.63 -46.53
N LYS A 3 -10.48 24.11 -46.49
CA LYS A 3 -11.39 24.21 -45.32
C LYS A 3 -11.45 22.94 -44.46
N ARG A 4 -10.82 21.84 -44.88
CA ARG A 4 -10.77 20.57 -44.08
C ARG A 4 -9.56 20.52 -43.13
N ILE A 5 -8.56 21.37 -43.34
CA ILE A 5 -7.34 21.42 -42.50
C ILE A 5 -7.56 22.28 -41.24
N LEU A 6 -8.49 23.24 -41.27
CA LEU A 6 -8.82 24.09 -40.12
C LEU A 6 -9.69 23.42 -39.05
N PHE A 7 -10.24 22.24 -39.32
CA PHE A 7 -11.04 21.49 -38.33
C PHE A 7 -10.20 20.50 -37.50
N LEU A 8 -8.90 20.36 -37.80
CA LEU A 8 -8.00 19.44 -37.08
C LEU A 8 -7.13 20.13 -36.01
N SER A 9 -7.30 21.44 -35.78
CA SER A 9 -6.45 22.21 -34.85
C SER A 9 -7.20 22.78 -33.63
N PHE A 10 -8.40 22.27 -33.31
CA PHE A 10 -9.19 22.76 -32.17
C PHE A 10 -9.57 21.66 -31.18
N PHE A 11 -8.64 20.75 -30.90
CA PHE A 11 -8.75 19.87 -29.72
C PHE A 11 -7.40 19.75 -29.00
N THR A 12 -6.71 20.87 -28.87
CA THR A 12 -5.56 21.04 -27.99
C THR A 12 -5.77 22.34 -27.23
N LEU A 13 -6.54 22.28 -26.13
CA LEU A 13 -6.40 23.06 -24.90
C LEU A 13 -7.67 22.93 -24.07
N ALA A 14 -7.80 21.79 -23.40
CA ALA A 14 -8.58 21.70 -22.18
C ALA A 14 -7.79 20.79 -21.23
N PHE A 15 -6.56 21.19 -20.93
CA PHE A 15 -5.99 20.86 -19.62
C PHE A 15 -6.83 21.69 -18.63
N GLY A 16 -7.99 21.16 -18.28
CA GLY A 16 -8.68 21.63 -17.10
C GLY A 16 -7.69 21.48 -15.95
N THR A 17 -7.46 22.56 -15.23
CA THR A 17 -6.82 22.49 -13.92
C THR A 17 -7.64 21.49 -13.12
N VAL A 18 -7.12 20.26 -12.98
CA VAL A 18 -7.67 19.31 -12.01
C VAL A 18 -7.46 20.02 -10.69
N PHE A 19 -8.55 20.57 -10.15
CA PHE A 19 -8.55 21.15 -8.81
C PHE A 19 -7.97 20.10 -7.88
N ALA A 20 -6.95 20.49 -7.12
CA ALA A 20 -6.37 19.69 -6.06
C ALA A 20 -7.51 18.99 -5.31
N GLN A 21 -7.36 17.68 -5.10
CA GLN A 21 -8.32 16.95 -4.29
C GLN A 21 -8.51 17.75 -3.01
N ASN A 22 -9.74 18.16 -2.69
CA ASN A 22 -10.04 18.70 -1.38
C ASN A 22 -9.84 17.53 -0.42
N ILE A 23 -8.64 17.41 0.15
CA ILE A 23 -8.31 16.34 1.09
C ILE A 23 -9.05 16.66 2.37
N ASN A 24 -10.10 15.89 2.63
CA ASN A 24 -10.90 16.06 3.83
C ASN A 24 -10.03 15.82 5.08
N GLY A 25 -10.15 16.68 6.07
CA GLY A 25 -9.39 16.59 7.32
C GLY A 25 -8.09 17.40 7.35
N PHE A 26 -7.72 18.10 6.27
CA PHE A 26 -6.59 19.03 6.22
C PHE A 26 -7.08 20.47 6.08
N SER A 27 -6.37 21.40 6.73
CA SER A 27 -6.54 22.82 6.44
C SER A 27 -5.87 23.16 5.11
N ALA A 28 -6.32 24.24 4.45
CA ALA A 28 -5.88 24.59 3.10
C ALA A 28 -4.35 24.77 3.01
N GLU A 29 -3.73 25.28 4.07
CA GLU A 29 -2.28 25.45 4.18
C GLU A 29 -1.51 24.12 4.29
N ASN A 30 -2.14 23.05 4.80
CA ASN A 30 -1.49 21.74 5.01
C ASN A 30 -1.70 20.76 3.85
N VAL A 31 -2.56 21.09 2.87
CA VAL A 31 -2.85 20.19 1.73
C VAL A 31 -1.61 19.93 0.88
N SER A 32 -0.77 20.95 0.65
CA SER A 32 0.45 20.80 -0.15
C SER A 32 1.43 19.83 0.51
N ASP A 33 1.72 20.04 1.79
CA ASP A 33 2.65 19.20 2.55
C ASP A 33 2.17 17.74 2.62
N GLN A 34 0.86 17.53 2.74
CA GLN A 34 0.27 16.19 2.72
C GLN A 34 0.45 15.50 1.36
N LEU A 35 0.15 16.20 0.26
CA LEU A 35 0.32 15.65 -1.10
C LEU A 35 1.79 15.31 -1.39
N ASP A 36 2.71 16.16 -0.95
CA ASP A 36 4.15 15.91 -1.12
C ASP A 36 4.62 14.70 -0.29
N LEU A 37 4.06 14.51 0.91
CA LEU A 37 4.32 13.34 1.75
C LEU A 37 3.78 12.05 1.09
N GLU A 38 2.55 12.08 0.59
CA GLU A 38 1.93 10.97 -0.13
C GLU A 38 2.74 10.59 -1.37
N ALA A 39 3.11 11.55 -2.21
CA ALA A 39 3.91 11.30 -3.41
C ALA A 39 5.27 10.67 -3.07
N GLN A 40 5.92 11.14 -2.00
CA GLN A 40 7.17 10.56 -1.51
C GLN A 40 6.99 9.14 -0.98
N PHE A 41 5.87 8.86 -0.31
CA PHE A 41 5.55 7.52 0.18
C PHE A 41 5.27 6.56 -0.98
N GLU A 42 4.40 6.95 -1.91
CA GLU A 42 4.03 6.18 -3.10
C GLU A 42 5.24 5.80 -3.94
N ALA A 43 6.18 6.73 -4.13
CA ALA A 43 7.42 6.48 -4.88
C ALA A 43 8.31 5.36 -4.30
N ARG A 44 8.07 4.95 -3.05
CA ARG A 44 8.81 3.87 -2.36
C ARG A 44 8.03 2.56 -2.31
N LEU A 45 6.77 2.54 -2.74
CA LEU A 45 5.97 1.33 -2.78
C LEU A 45 6.42 0.44 -3.95
N SER A 46 6.46 -0.87 -3.70
CA SER A 46 6.76 -1.88 -4.73
C SER A 46 5.68 -2.94 -4.74
N ALA A 47 5.08 -3.16 -5.91
CA ALA A 47 4.11 -4.24 -6.11
C ALA A 47 4.77 -5.63 -5.98
N GLU A 48 6.06 -5.75 -6.29
CA GLU A 48 6.84 -6.98 -6.16
C GLU A 48 6.95 -7.43 -4.69
N ASN A 49 7.02 -6.47 -3.76
CA ASN A 49 7.00 -6.78 -2.33
C ASN A 49 5.71 -7.50 -1.95
N LEU A 50 4.55 -7.02 -2.43
CA LEU A 50 3.26 -7.63 -2.12
C LEU A 50 3.15 -9.05 -2.67
N ASP A 51 3.61 -9.28 -3.91
CA ASP A 51 3.61 -10.61 -4.52
C ASP A 51 4.53 -11.58 -3.76
N THR A 52 5.77 -11.14 -3.46
CA THR A 52 6.74 -11.93 -2.71
C THR A 52 6.23 -12.28 -1.31
N TRP A 53 5.66 -11.30 -0.59
CA TRP A 53 5.12 -11.53 0.75
C TRP A 53 3.91 -12.44 0.71
N MET A 54 3.01 -12.29 -0.27
CA MET A 54 1.86 -13.17 -0.44
C MET A 54 2.30 -14.63 -0.66
N GLN A 55 3.26 -14.86 -1.58
CA GLN A 55 3.77 -16.20 -1.86
C GLN A 55 4.37 -16.85 -0.63
N ARG A 56 5.13 -16.10 0.18
CA ARG A 56 5.65 -16.61 1.45
C ARG A 56 4.54 -16.88 2.46
N LEU A 57 3.73 -15.87 2.78
CA LEU A 57 2.75 -15.99 3.86
C LEU A 57 1.72 -17.09 3.59
N ALA A 58 1.41 -17.38 2.31
CA ALA A 58 0.44 -18.39 1.91
C ALA A 58 1.05 -19.72 1.42
N ALA A 59 2.35 -19.97 1.59
CA ALA A 59 2.99 -21.17 1.02
C ALA A 59 2.48 -22.48 1.64
N GLU A 60 2.05 -22.46 2.90
CA GLU A 60 1.49 -23.61 3.61
C GLU A 60 0.26 -23.23 4.46
N PRO A 61 -0.61 -24.18 4.80
CA PRO A 61 -1.70 -23.92 5.74
C PRO A 61 -1.19 -23.46 7.12
N HIS A 62 -1.64 -22.30 7.59
CA HIS A 62 -1.09 -21.64 8.78
C HIS A 62 -2.14 -21.16 9.80
N TRP A 63 -3.07 -22.04 10.19
CA TRP A 63 -4.03 -21.72 11.26
C TRP A 63 -3.34 -21.61 12.64
N VAL A 64 -4.11 -21.21 13.65
CA VAL A 64 -3.61 -21.00 15.02
C VAL A 64 -2.87 -22.23 15.56
N GLY A 65 -1.63 -22.02 16.02
CA GLY A 65 -0.81 -23.05 16.65
C GLY A 65 0.00 -23.94 15.69
N THR A 66 -0.03 -23.68 14.39
CA THR A 66 0.82 -24.37 13.40
C THR A 66 2.27 -23.88 13.45
N GLU A 67 3.22 -24.74 13.03
CA GLU A 67 4.63 -24.36 12.91
C GLU A 67 4.80 -23.24 11.87
N TYR A 68 4.20 -23.39 10.67
CA TYR A 68 4.28 -22.35 9.63
C TYR A 68 3.66 -21.01 10.06
N GLY A 69 2.60 -21.05 10.86
CA GLY A 69 2.03 -19.85 11.47
C GLY A 69 3.01 -19.12 12.39
N LYS A 70 3.82 -19.85 13.15
CA LYS A 70 4.89 -19.28 13.98
C LYS A 70 6.02 -18.72 13.11
N GLU A 71 6.48 -19.46 12.10
CA GLU A 71 7.51 -18.98 11.18
C GLU A 71 7.11 -17.67 10.48
N ASN A 72 5.85 -17.57 10.05
CA ASN A 72 5.30 -16.33 9.49
C ASN A 72 5.29 -15.19 10.50
N ALA A 73 4.92 -15.45 11.76
CA ALA A 73 4.94 -14.44 12.82
C ALA A 73 6.37 -13.92 13.10
N GLU A 74 7.35 -14.82 13.15
CA GLU A 74 8.76 -14.49 13.34
C GLU A 74 9.31 -13.68 12.16
N TRP A 75 9.03 -14.13 10.94
CA TRP A 75 9.42 -13.40 9.73
C TRP A 75 8.82 -12.00 9.67
N MET A 76 7.53 -11.83 9.99
CA MET A 76 6.89 -10.52 10.06
C MET A 76 7.57 -9.63 11.11
N ALA A 77 7.90 -10.18 12.28
CA ALA A 77 8.59 -9.42 13.31
C ALA A 77 9.99 -8.95 12.86
N GLU A 78 10.72 -9.75 12.07
CA GLU A 78 11.98 -9.33 11.45
C GLU A 78 11.79 -8.19 10.46
N GLN A 79 10.73 -8.22 9.64
CA GLN A 79 10.43 -7.13 8.71
C GLN A 79 10.19 -5.82 9.46
N PHE A 80 9.32 -5.84 10.48
CA PHE A 80 9.06 -4.65 11.32
C PHE A 80 10.33 -4.12 11.99
N LYS A 81 11.20 -4.99 12.52
CA LYS A 81 12.49 -4.55 13.08
C LYS A 81 13.37 -3.89 12.02
N SER A 82 13.44 -4.45 10.81
CA SER A 82 14.25 -3.90 9.72
C SER A 82 13.77 -2.52 9.26
N TRP A 83 12.47 -2.24 9.39
CA TRP A 83 11.87 -0.92 9.11
C TRP A 83 12.03 0.08 10.27
N GLY A 84 12.64 -0.33 11.39
CA GLY A 84 12.92 0.52 12.53
C GLY A 84 11.86 0.51 13.65
N TYR A 85 10.90 -0.41 13.62
CA TYR A 85 9.90 -0.52 14.68
C TYR A 85 10.45 -1.27 15.91
N ASN A 86 10.08 -0.81 17.11
CA ASN A 86 10.25 -1.57 18.34
C ASN A 86 9.23 -2.74 18.37
N THR A 87 9.72 -3.94 18.08
CA THR A 87 8.85 -5.09 17.77
C THR A 87 9.06 -6.24 18.75
N LYS A 88 7.95 -6.77 19.28
CA LYS A 88 7.90 -7.97 20.13
C LYS A 88 6.77 -8.89 19.69
N ILE A 89 6.97 -10.19 19.87
CA ILE A 89 5.91 -11.19 19.70
C ILE A 89 5.31 -11.47 21.08
N GLU A 90 4.01 -11.27 21.21
CA GLU A 90 3.26 -11.63 22.41
C GLU A 90 2.68 -13.05 22.24
N THR A 91 2.78 -13.87 23.29
CA THR A 91 2.32 -15.26 23.28
C THR A 91 1.15 -15.43 24.23
N TYR A 92 0.10 -16.07 23.73
CA TYR A 92 -1.10 -16.39 24.51
C TYR A 92 -1.39 -17.89 24.43
N HIS A 93 -1.74 -18.48 25.57
CA HIS A 93 -2.18 -19.86 25.65
C HIS A 93 -3.70 -19.89 25.71
N ILE A 94 -4.33 -20.32 24.62
CA ILE A 94 -5.79 -20.31 24.46
C ILE A 94 -6.33 -21.72 24.20
N LEU A 95 -7.62 -21.91 24.45
CA LEU A 95 -8.35 -23.08 23.97
C LEU A 95 -8.76 -22.82 22.51
N PHE A 96 -8.15 -23.55 21.58
CA PHE A 96 -8.48 -23.47 20.16
C PHE A 96 -9.20 -24.75 19.72
N PRO A 97 -10.48 -24.69 19.34
CA PRO A 97 -11.21 -25.86 18.89
C PRO A 97 -10.78 -26.24 17.47
N TYR A 98 -10.25 -27.46 17.29
CA TYR A 98 -9.92 -28.01 15.97
C TYR A 98 -10.83 -29.22 15.68
N PRO A 99 -11.27 -29.41 14.42
CA PRO A 99 -12.05 -30.59 14.04
C PRO A 99 -11.33 -31.90 14.38
N LYS A 100 -12.11 -32.96 14.64
CA LYS A 100 -11.57 -34.32 14.70
C LYS A 100 -11.30 -34.86 13.30
#